data_AF-A0A8J2JLA2-F1
#
_entry.id   AF-A0A8J2JLA2-F1
#
_cell.length_a   1.000
_cell.length_b   1.000
_cell.length_c   1.000
_cell.angle_alpha   90.00
_cell.angle_beta   90.00
_cell.angle_gamma   90.00
#
_symmetry.space_group_name_H-M   'P 1'
#
loop_
_entity.id
_entity.type
_entity.pdbx_description
1 polymer ?
#
loop_
_entity_poly.entity_id
_entity_poly.type
_entity_poly.pdbx_seq_one_letter_code
_entity_poly.pdbx_strand_id
1 'polypeptide(L)'
;MYLPNNFLSIISAGSSEECSRLVQDFNAKNKDAKDSPGFELEEKKRLWNAISGRLADPDTPHDVKCGLLEALRILSRDKASIENVVEEELVITLMKIAGLSASVEENLAPSEMLESLKVIFNFIYQSSALQLMLINNGLLEGLTNRIRDFKSSNLPPNCQYFTLRVFFMITALCQGKAPKVRDELNGVGSLNDFLEDLASNTEPYDDITVDIITESMKALYNIIHDVAPAKKPTDKNSASDEENLNYLIKITQLVRKFLLCTTVTEDKKYEIHSHSIDLLNTVTTDCYDELIPLGCDSSYQFEDHDMSCIEVMANFLQYRLECMENSRAPAHSISPVLAILYRMAGNNRLIRKYLKKRILPPLTKTDLVERPEIGTTLRNRMCALLTSPSGITEFVANLLFVLCKESVNRMVKYTGYGNAAGLLASRGLMLGGRGNSDDYSSTSDDSDTEEYKEVRHLINDVEGWLQPERPPPCEGMTDEQKEYEAMKLVQAIDQLQRRNIIQPCLISGDGKPVPIEHILQLQGRGPQQAFNNHDSDSD
;
A
#
# COMPACT_ATOMS: atom_id res chain seq x y z
N MET A 1 20.39 8.91 -33.02
CA MET A 1 19.23 9.51 -33.71
C MET A 1 19.65 9.88 -35.12
N TYR A 2 18.82 9.57 -36.13
CA TYR A 2 19.05 9.93 -37.53
C TYR A 2 18.32 11.23 -37.86
N LEU A 3 19.02 12.23 -38.39
CA LEU A 3 18.43 13.48 -38.89
C LEU A 3 18.83 13.67 -40.36
N PRO A 4 17.87 13.80 -41.30
CA PRO A 4 18.18 14.10 -42.70
C PRO A 4 18.94 15.42 -42.85
N ASN A 5 19.92 15.50 -43.76
CA ASN A 5 20.71 16.72 -43.99
C ASN A 5 19.86 17.95 -44.39
N ASN A 6 18.69 17.72 -44.99
CA ASN A 6 17.77 18.78 -45.43
C ASN A 6 16.64 19.05 -44.41
N PHE A 7 16.72 18.48 -43.20
CA PHE A 7 15.59 18.49 -42.26
C PHE A 7 15.25 19.92 -41.80
N LEU A 8 16.26 20.70 -41.44
CA LEU A 8 16.12 22.10 -41.01
C LEU A 8 15.57 23.00 -42.12
N SER A 9 16.05 22.86 -43.36
CA SER A 9 15.64 23.72 -44.47
C SER A 9 14.20 23.44 -44.90
N ILE A 10 13.79 22.17 -44.93
CA ILE A 10 12.43 21.77 -45.30
C ILE A 10 11.43 22.19 -44.22
N ILE A 11 11.74 22.06 -42.93
CA ILE A 11 10.82 22.51 -41.87
C ILE A 11 10.63 24.03 -41.89
N SER A 12 11.70 24.77 -42.18
CA SER A 12 11.67 26.24 -42.14
C SER A 12 11.00 26.85 -43.38
N ALA A 13 11.14 26.25 -44.56
CA ALA A 13 10.75 26.87 -45.84
C ALA A 13 10.14 25.91 -46.88
N GLY A 14 10.02 24.61 -46.57
CA GLY A 14 9.48 23.60 -47.48
C GLY A 14 7.96 23.63 -47.58
N SER A 15 7.42 22.97 -48.61
CA SER A 15 5.99 22.78 -48.76
C SER A 15 5.43 21.86 -47.65
N SER A 16 4.13 21.98 -47.35
CA SER A 16 3.49 21.14 -46.32
C SER A 16 3.58 19.64 -46.65
N GLU A 17 3.53 19.25 -47.93
CA GLU A 17 3.69 17.86 -48.34
C GLU A 17 5.12 17.33 -48.11
N GLU A 18 6.13 18.13 -48.42
CA GLU A 18 7.53 17.76 -48.19
C GLU A 18 7.83 17.65 -46.70
N CYS A 19 7.29 18.58 -45.90
CA CYS A 19 7.36 18.53 -44.44
C CYS A 19 6.72 17.24 -43.91
N SER A 20 5.50 16.92 -44.36
CA SER A 20 4.76 15.72 -43.92
C SER A 20 5.56 14.44 -44.19
N ARG A 21 6.08 14.26 -45.42
CA ARG A 21 6.88 13.07 -45.78
C ARG A 21 8.19 12.98 -44.98
N LEU A 22 8.88 14.10 -44.82
CA LEU A 22 10.15 14.16 -44.10
C LEU A 22 9.98 13.80 -42.62
N VAL A 23 8.96 14.36 -41.99
CA VAL A 23 8.69 14.14 -40.57
C VAL A 23 8.20 12.71 -40.32
N GLN A 24 7.39 12.15 -41.22
CA GLN A 24 7.01 10.73 -41.16
C GLN A 24 8.21 9.79 -41.25
N ASP A 25 9.15 10.04 -42.18
CA ASP A 25 10.39 9.25 -42.30
C ASP A 25 11.27 9.37 -41.05
N PHE A 26 11.39 10.58 -40.50
CA PHE A 26 12.12 10.83 -39.25
C PHE A 26 11.49 10.08 -38.07
N ASN A 27 10.17 10.18 -37.88
CA ASN A 27 9.46 9.55 -36.77
C ASN A 27 9.55 8.02 -36.86
N ALA A 28 9.41 7.46 -38.07
CA ALA A 28 9.52 6.01 -38.29
C ALA A 28 10.92 5.49 -37.94
N LYS A 29 11.99 6.19 -38.35
CA LYS A 29 13.38 5.78 -38.09
C LYS A 29 13.81 5.97 -36.64
N ASN A 30 13.19 6.89 -35.90
CA ASN A 30 13.62 7.28 -34.56
C ASN A 30 12.61 6.94 -33.46
N LYS A 31 11.57 6.16 -33.76
CA LYS A 31 10.50 5.81 -32.80
C LYS A 31 11.01 5.28 -31.46
N ASP A 32 12.08 4.48 -31.49
CA ASP A 32 12.71 3.83 -30.32
C ASP A 32 14.00 4.52 -29.87
N ALA A 33 14.35 5.66 -30.46
CA ALA A 33 15.53 6.42 -30.06
C ALA A 33 15.37 6.91 -28.61
N LYS A 34 16.42 6.72 -27.81
CA LYS A 34 16.51 7.22 -26.42
C LYS A 34 17.31 8.51 -26.34
N ASP A 35 18.41 8.58 -27.08
CA ASP A 35 19.31 9.74 -27.12
C ASP A 35 19.57 10.22 -28.55
N SER A 36 20.03 11.47 -28.65
CA SER A 36 20.52 12.08 -29.88
C SER A 36 22.06 12.27 -29.86
N PRO A 37 22.84 11.17 -29.82
CA PRO A 37 24.30 11.28 -29.84
C PRO A 37 24.75 11.84 -31.20
N GLY A 38 25.57 12.89 -31.16
CA GLY A 38 26.24 13.45 -32.35
C GLY A 38 25.75 14.82 -32.84
N PHE A 39 24.76 15.45 -32.19
CA PHE A 39 24.34 16.81 -32.55
C PHE A 39 24.95 17.86 -31.61
N GLU A 40 25.46 18.94 -32.17
CA GLU A 40 25.85 20.12 -31.39
C GLU A 40 24.60 20.82 -30.82
N LEU A 41 24.77 21.47 -29.66
CA LEU A 41 23.66 22.14 -28.97
C LEU A 41 22.97 23.21 -29.84
N GLU A 42 23.76 23.94 -30.63
CA GLU A 42 23.24 25.00 -31.51
C GLU A 42 22.40 24.46 -32.68
N GLU A 43 22.74 23.29 -33.22
CA GLU A 43 21.93 22.62 -34.24
C GLU A 43 20.60 22.14 -33.64
N LYS A 44 20.63 21.63 -32.40
CA LYS A 44 19.41 21.28 -31.66
C LYS A 44 18.54 22.52 -31.43
N LYS A 45 19.10 23.65 -30.99
CA LYS A 45 18.34 24.90 -30.84
C LYS A 45 17.65 25.34 -32.12
N ARG A 46 18.39 25.38 -33.24
CA ARG A 46 17.82 25.73 -34.55
C ARG A 46 16.69 24.81 -34.96
N LEU A 47 16.84 23.51 -34.70
CA LEU A 47 15.84 22.50 -35.02
C LEU A 47 14.54 22.73 -34.24
N TRP A 48 14.66 22.91 -32.93
CA TRP A 48 13.51 23.15 -32.06
C TRP A 48 12.82 24.48 -32.38
N ASN A 49 13.57 25.53 -32.68
CA ASN A 49 13.01 26.82 -33.06
C ASN A 49 12.31 26.77 -34.43
N ALA A 50 12.85 26.01 -35.40
CA ALA A 50 12.18 25.79 -36.68
C ALA A 50 10.86 25.02 -36.52
N ILE A 51 10.86 23.96 -35.68
CA ILE A 51 9.64 23.20 -35.38
C ILE A 51 8.63 24.10 -34.64
N SER A 52 9.08 24.87 -33.65
CA SER A 52 8.24 25.81 -32.88
C SER A 52 7.56 26.83 -33.80
N GLY A 53 8.32 27.48 -34.68
CA GLY A 53 7.79 28.46 -35.64
C GLY A 53 6.74 27.85 -36.57
N ARG A 54 6.95 26.60 -37.02
CA ARG A 54 5.99 25.90 -37.89
C ARG A 54 4.73 25.44 -37.15
N LEU A 55 4.85 25.09 -35.86
CA LEU A 55 3.70 24.75 -35.02
C LEU A 55 2.85 25.98 -34.68
N ALA A 56 3.49 27.13 -34.50
CA ALA A 56 2.81 28.41 -34.24
C ALA A 56 2.09 28.98 -35.47
N ASP A 57 2.47 28.55 -36.68
CA ASP A 57 1.83 28.95 -37.93
C ASP A 57 0.40 28.37 -38.05
N PRO A 58 -0.65 29.21 -38.07
CA PRO A 58 -2.03 28.77 -38.19
C PRO A 58 -2.30 28.01 -39.51
N ASP A 59 -1.57 28.33 -40.58
CA ASP A 59 -1.77 27.75 -41.91
C ASP A 59 -1.15 26.34 -42.04
N THR A 60 -0.40 25.88 -41.04
CA THR A 60 0.19 24.54 -41.05
C THR A 60 -0.92 23.47 -40.95
N PRO A 61 -0.98 22.52 -41.91
CA PRO A 61 -1.97 21.44 -41.89
C PRO A 61 -1.88 20.53 -40.66
N HIS A 62 -3.02 19.96 -40.26
CA HIS A 62 -3.15 19.13 -39.06
C HIS A 62 -2.24 17.89 -39.07
N ASP A 63 -2.07 17.25 -40.22
CA ASP A 63 -1.18 16.08 -40.38
C ASP A 63 0.28 16.45 -40.14
N VAL A 64 0.70 17.62 -40.63
CA VAL A 64 2.05 18.16 -40.42
C VAL A 64 2.25 18.53 -38.95
N LYS A 65 1.27 19.21 -38.32
CA LYS A 65 1.33 19.52 -36.88
C LYS A 65 1.48 18.27 -36.03
N CYS A 66 0.66 17.24 -36.27
CA CYS A 66 0.75 15.95 -35.58
C CYS A 66 2.14 15.31 -35.75
N GLY A 67 2.66 15.27 -36.97
CA GLY A 67 3.99 14.73 -37.25
C GLY A 67 5.08 15.48 -36.48
N LEU A 68 5.02 16.82 -36.48
CA LEU A 68 5.98 17.68 -35.78
C LEU A 68 5.93 17.49 -34.27
N LEU A 69 4.75 17.34 -33.68
CA LEU A 69 4.59 17.03 -32.26
C LEU A 69 5.15 15.66 -31.89
N GLU A 70 4.97 14.66 -32.75
CA GLU A 70 5.61 13.34 -32.55
C GLU A 70 7.14 13.44 -32.64
N ALA A 71 7.67 14.25 -33.56
CA ALA A 71 9.10 14.51 -33.66
C ALA A 71 9.62 15.19 -32.37
N LEU A 72 8.90 16.19 -31.84
CA LEU A 72 9.20 16.80 -30.54
C LEU A 72 9.12 15.78 -29.40
N ARG A 73 8.17 14.85 -29.42
CA ARG A 73 8.05 13.78 -28.41
C ARG A 73 9.25 12.84 -28.43
N ILE A 74 9.85 12.60 -29.59
CA ILE A 74 11.07 11.80 -29.73
C ILE A 74 12.29 12.61 -29.28
N LEU A 75 12.41 13.87 -29.74
CA LEU A 75 13.53 14.76 -29.40
C LEU A 75 13.57 15.07 -27.90
N SER A 76 12.40 15.26 -27.28
CA SER A 76 12.22 15.51 -25.86
C SER A 76 12.56 14.31 -24.98
N ARG A 77 13.16 13.23 -25.49
CA ARG A 77 13.72 12.12 -24.68
C ARG A 77 15.16 12.40 -24.24
N ASP A 78 15.85 13.30 -24.94
CA ASP A 78 17.22 13.69 -24.65
C ASP A 78 17.29 14.69 -23.49
N LYS A 79 17.43 14.16 -22.28
CA LYS A 79 17.52 14.94 -21.04
C LYS A 79 18.64 15.98 -21.04
N ALA A 80 19.76 15.72 -21.73
CA ALA A 80 20.95 16.56 -21.64
C ALA A 80 20.79 17.91 -22.36
N SER A 81 19.92 17.99 -23.36
CA SER A 81 19.76 19.18 -24.20
C SER A 81 18.47 19.96 -23.94
N ILE A 82 17.42 19.31 -23.43
CA ILE A 82 16.07 19.87 -23.40
C ILE A 82 15.96 21.20 -22.65
N GLU A 83 16.67 21.34 -21.53
CA GLU A 83 16.65 22.57 -20.70
C GLU A 83 17.29 23.78 -21.39
N ASN A 84 18.25 23.55 -22.28
CA ASN A 84 18.98 24.60 -22.99
C ASN A 84 18.38 24.96 -24.35
N VAL A 85 17.39 24.18 -24.80
CA VAL A 85 16.86 24.21 -26.17
C VAL A 85 15.40 24.63 -26.20
N VAL A 86 14.63 24.31 -25.16
CA VAL A 86 13.21 24.67 -25.09
C VAL A 86 13.05 26.13 -24.64
N GLU A 87 12.43 26.92 -25.50
CA GLU A 87 12.06 28.31 -25.23
C GLU A 87 10.61 28.42 -24.71
N GLU A 88 10.32 29.51 -23.99
CA GLU A 88 8.99 29.74 -23.38
C GLU A 88 7.86 29.82 -24.42
N GLU A 89 8.12 30.36 -25.61
CA GLU A 89 7.15 30.44 -26.70
C GLU A 89 6.66 29.06 -27.16
N LEU A 90 7.55 28.06 -27.17
CA LEU A 90 7.18 26.69 -27.50
C LEU A 90 6.27 26.10 -26.42
N VAL A 91 6.57 26.35 -25.14
CA VAL A 91 5.74 25.89 -24.02
C VAL A 91 4.33 26.47 -24.12
N ILE A 92 4.20 27.77 -24.37
CA ILE A 92 2.90 28.43 -24.56
C ILE A 92 2.15 27.81 -25.76
N THR A 93 2.84 27.58 -26.87
CA THR A 93 2.25 26.98 -28.08
C THR A 93 1.75 25.55 -27.81
N LEU A 94 2.56 24.72 -27.13
CA LEU A 94 2.16 23.37 -26.74
C LEU A 94 0.97 23.37 -25.80
N MET A 95 0.94 24.28 -24.80
CA MET A 95 -0.19 24.41 -23.89
C MET A 95 -1.48 24.82 -24.59
N LYS A 96 -1.42 25.68 -25.62
CA LYS A 96 -2.56 26.01 -26.47
C LYS A 96 -3.05 24.79 -27.25
N ILE A 97 -2.14 24.10 -27.95
CA ILE A 97 -2.46 22.90 -28.72
C ILE A 97 -3.00 21.76 -27.83
N ALA A 98 -2.56 21.67 -26.57
CA ALA A 98 -3.07 20.71 -25.60
C ALA A 98 -4.45 21.08 -25.03
N GLY A 99 -4.97 22.29 -25.30
CA GLY A 99 -6.21 22.80 -24.72
C GLY A 99 -6.09 23.12 -23.23
N LEU A 100 -4.90 23.55 -22.79
CA LEU A 100 -4.60 23.92 -21.39
C LEU A 100 -4.45 25.43 -21.18
N SER A 101 -4.54 26.23 -22.24
CA SER A 101 -4.51 27.69 -22.14
C SER A 101 -5.91 28.27 -22.00
N ALA A 102 -6.03 29.43 -21.32
CA ALA A 102 -7.30 30.13 -21.15
C ALA A 102 -7.85 30.70 -22.48
N SER A 103 -7.02 30.83 -23.51
CA SER A 103 -7.46 31.19 -24.85
C SER A 103 -8.13 29.98 -25.51
N VAL A 104 -9.47 29.94 -25.47
CA VAL A 104 -10.28 28.89 -26.08
C VAL A 104 -10.12 28.96 -27.60
N GLU A 105 -9.41 27.99 -28.18
CA GLU A 105 -9.45 27.75 -29.62
C GLU A 105 -10.50 26.67 -29.91
N GLU A 106 -11.54 27.03 -30.65
CA GLU A 106 -12.75 26.23 -30.86
C GLU A 106 -12.56 24.98 -31.76
N ASN A 107 -11.34 24.66 -32.23
CA ASN A 107 -11.11 23.57 -33.19
C ASN A 107 -9.80 22.77 -32.95
N LEU A 108 -9.55 22.33 -31.71
CA LEU A 108 -8.38 21.49 -31.42
C LEU A 108 -8.60 20.03 -31.86
N ALA A 109 -7.74 19.52 -32.74
CA ALA A 109 -7.80 18.13 -33.18
C ALA A 109 -7.34 17.17 -32.06
N PRO A 110 -8.08 16.09 -31.75
CA PRO A 110 -7.71 15.17 -30.66
C PRO A 110 -6.34 14.52 -30.79
N SER A 111 -5.86 14.27 -32.01
CA SER A 111 -4.53 13.74 -32.26
C SER A 111 -3.43 14.73 -31.88
N GLU A 112 -3.61 16.02 -32.18
CA GLU A 112 -2.67 17.09 -31.83
C GLU A 112 -2.63 17.31 -30.32
N MET A 113 -3.82 17.35 -29.68
CA MET A 113 -3.93 17.45 -28.23
C MET A 113 -3.17 16.32 -27.53
N LEU A 114 -3.40 15.08 -27.98
CA LEU A 114 -2.77 13.90 -27.40
C LEU A 114 -1.24 13.92 -27.54
N GLU A 115 -0.71 14.25 -28.72
CA GLU A 115 0.74 14.33 -28.92
C GLU A 115 1.35 15.50 -28.13
N SER A 116 0.68 16.67 -28.06
CA SER A 116 1.15 17.78 -27.23
C SER A 116 1.22 17.41 -25.74
N LEU A 117 0.19 16.74 -25.19
CA LEU A 117 0.20 16.24 -23.81
C LEU A 117 1.37 15.27 -23.55
N LYS A 118 1.71 14.42 -24.51
CA LYS A 118 2.88 13.52 -24.40
C LYS A 118 4.21 14.27 -24.40
N VAL A 119 4.33 15.35 -25.19
CA VAL A 119 5.51 16.22 -25.19
C VAL A 119 5.65 16.93 -23.85
N ILE A 120 4.54 17.52 -23.35
CA ILE A 120 4.50 18.18 -22.03
C ILE A 120 4.86 17.19 -20.91
N PHE A 121 4.34 15.96 -20.96
CA PHE A 121 4.68 14.91 -20.01
C PHE A 121 6.20 14.63 -19.98
N ASN A 122 6.85 14.55 -21.15
CA ASN A 122 8.30 14.37 -21.24
C ASN A 122 9.06 15.56 -20.63
N PHE A 123 8.61 16.80 -20.89
CA PHE A 123 9.24 18.00 -20.32
C PHE A 123 9.24 17.96 -18.79
N ILE A 124 8.07 17.67 -18.22
CA ILE A 124 7.87 17.57 -16.77
C ILE A 124 8.75 16.46 -16.19
N TYR A 125 8.79 15.29 -16.82
CA TYR A 125 9.57 14.16 -16.32
C TYR A 125 11.09 14.41 -16.35
N GLN A 126 11.58 15.23 -17.27
CA GLN A 126 13.03 15.32 -17.53
C GLN A 126 13.73 16.54 -16.92
N SER A 127 13.05 17.69 -16.82
CA SER A 127 13.68 18.94 -16.34
C SER A 127 12.81 19.66 -15.32
N SER A 128 13.42 19.98 -14.18
CA SER A 128 12.79 20.80 -13.14
C SER A 128 12.62 22.27 -13.56
N ALA A 129 13.50 22.79 -14.42
CA ALA A 129 13.36 24.13 -14.99
C ALA A 129 12.11 24.23 -15.87
N LEU A 130 11.84 23.20 -16.69
CA LEU A 130 10.63 23.14 -17.53
C LEU A 130 9.36 22.94 -16.70
N GLN A 131 9.42 22.19 -15.60
CA GLN A 131 8.31 22.10 -14.64
C GLN A 131 7.91 23.50 -14.14
N LEU A 132 8.89 24.31 -13.72
CA LEU A 132 8.64 25.67 -13.25
C LEU A 132 8.12 26.59 -14.36
N MET A 133 8.68 26.49 -15.57
CA MET A 133 8.22 27.27 -16.73
C MET A 133 6.76 26.96 -17.06
N LEU A 134 6.37 25.68 -17.10
CA LEU A 134 4.98 25.25 -17.31
C LEU A 134 4.04 25.75 -16.21
N ILE A 135 4.45 25.63 -14.94
CA ILE A 135 3.64 26.11 -13.81
C ILE A 135 3.45 27.64 -13.88
N ASN A 136 4.51 28.39 -14.20
CA ASN A 136 4.43 29.85 -14.33
C ASN A 136 3.53 30.28 -15.49
N ASN A 137 3.41 29.45 -16.53
CA ASN A 137 2.50 29.65 -17.65
C ASN A 137 1.07 29.11 -17.41
N GLY A 138 0.72 28.75 -16.16
CA GLY A 138 -0.64 28.41 -15.77
C GLY A 138 -1.04 26.95 -16.02
N LEU A 139 -0.08 26.02 -16.07
CA LEU A 139 -0.36 24.60 -16.34
C LEU A 139 -1.36 24.00 -15.32
N LEU A 140 -1.26 24.35 -14.04
CA LEU A 140 -2.11 23.77 -12.99
C LEU A 140 -3.56 24.21 -13.14
N GLU A 141 -3.78 25.49 -13.42
CA GLU A 141 -5.07 26.09 -13.73
C GLU A 141 -5.67 25.45 -14.98
N GLY A 142 -4.87 25.33 -16.04
CA GLY A 142 -5.26 24.71 -17.31
C GLY A 142 -5.73 23.27 -17.14
N LEU A 143 -4.94 22.44 -16.44
CA LEU A 143 -5.30 21.04 -16.18
C LEU A 143 -6.54 20.91 -15.29
N THR A 144 -6.64 21.73 -14.23
CA THR A 144 -7.78 21.64 -13.29
C THR A 144 -9.09 22.01 -13.98
N ASN A 145 -9.09 23.07 -14.78
CA ASN A 145 -10.25 23.45 -15.59
C ASN A 145 -10.59 22.36 -16.61
N ARG A 146 -9.58 21.78 -17.27
CA ARG A 146 -9.78 20.71 -18.25
C ARG A 146 -10.42 19.47 -17.63
N ILE A 147 -10.00 19.06 -16.43
CA ILE A 147 -10.58 17.93 -15.69
C ILE A 147 -12.04 18.22 -15.34
N ARG A 148 -12.37 19.44 -14.90
CA ARG A 148 -13.74 19.87 -14.62
C ARG A 148 -14.65 19.74 -15.83
N ASP A 149 -14.11 19.99 -17.02
CA ASP A 149 -14.85 19.97 -18.28
C ASP A 149 -14.84 18.60 -18.99
N PHE A 150 -14.28 17.53 -18.43
CA PHE A 150 -14.24 16.23 -19.10
C PHE A 150 -15.63 15.72 -19.51
N LYS A 151 -16.65 15.97 -18.67
CA LYS A 151 -18.04 15.61 -18.95
C LYS A 151 -18.63 16.42 -20.11
N SER A 152 -18.40 17.74 -20.12
CA SER A 152 -19.01 18.66 -21.09
C SER A 152 -18.29 18.67 -22.44
N SER A 153 -17.00 18.33 -22.46
CA SER A 153 -16.12 18.48 -23.62
C SER A 153 -16.09 17.29 -24.59
N ASN A 154 -16.77 16.18 -24.29
CA ASN A 154 -16.73 14.93 -25.09
C ASN A 154 -15.30 14.52 -25.47
N LEU A 155 -14.33 14.76 -24.58
CA LEU A 155 -12.91 14.53 -24.85
C LEU A 155 -12.62 13.03 -24.98
N PRO A 156 -11.86 12.56 -25.98
CA PRO A 156 -11.56 11.15 -26.11
C PRO A 156 -10.82 10.57 -24.89
N PRO A 157 -11.08 9.30 -24.51
CA PRO A 157 -10.51 8.69 -23.30
C PRO A 157 -8.98 8.78 -23.21
N ASN A 158 -8.26 8.60 -24.32
CA ASN A 158 -6.80 8.73 -24.36
C ASN A 158 -6.32 10.14 -23.98
N CYS A 159 -7.06 11.18 -24.36
CA CYS A 159 -6.72 12.56 -23.98
C CYS A 159 -7.03 12.82 -22.51
N GLN A 160 -8.13 12.27 -21.97
CA GLN A 160 -8.43 12.34 -20.54
C GLN A 160 -7.32 11.66 -19.71
N TYR A 161 -6.96 10.44 -20.10
CA TYR A 161 -5.87 9.68 -19.47
C TYR A 161 -4.55 10.46 -19.46
N PHE A 162 -4.11 10.99 -20.60
CA PHE A 162 -2.85 11.75 -20.64
C PHE A 162 -2.92 13.09 -19.91
N THR A 163 -4.08 13.75 -19.87
CA THR A 163 -4.29 14.95 -19.04
C THR A 163 -4.08 14.61 -17.56
N LEU A 164 -4.67 13.51 -17.08
CA LEU A 164 -4.50 13.02 -15.71
C LEU A 164 -3.07 12.58 -15.43
N ARG A 165 -2.38 11.94 -16.37
CA ARG A 165 -0.95 11.59 -16.22
C ARG A 165 -0.07 12.81 -16.05
N VAL A 166 -0.31 13.86 -16.84
CA VAL A 166 0.41 15.14 -16.72
C VAL A 166 0.13 15.76 -15.36
N PHE A 167 -1.12 15.75 -14.91
CA PHE A 167 -1.54 16.25 -13.60
C PHE A 167 -0.90 15.47 -12.44
N PHE A 168 -0.94 14.14 -12.49
CA PHE A 168 -0.27 13.27 -11.52
C PHE A 168 1.24 13.54 -11.48
N MET A 169 1.89 13.61 -12.63
CA MET A 169 3.34 13.80 -12.70
C MET A 169 3.77 15.17 -12.15
N ILE A 170 3.09 16.25 -12.52
CA ILE A 170 3.45 17.59 -12.04
C ILE A 170 3.19 17.74 -10.54
N THR A 171 2.11 17.14 -10.02
CA THR A 171 1.81 17.17 -8.58
C THR A 171 2.76 16.29 -7.77
N ALA A 172 3.28 15.20 -8.34
CA ALA A 172 4.27 14.33 -7.68
C ALA A 172 5.66 14.99 -7.60
N LEU A 173 6.12 15.61 -8.70
CA LEU A 173 7.49 16.12 -8.80
C LEU A 173 7.66 17.51 -8.17
N CYS A 174 6.63 18.36 -8.20
CA CYS A 174 6.71 19.72 -7.66
C CYS A 174 6.17 19.79 -6.22
N GLN A 175 7.02 19.38 -5.28
CA GLN A 175 6.74 19.45 -3.85
C GLN A 175 6.32 20.88 -3.45
N GLY A 176 5.20 21.00 -2.73
CA GLY A 176 4.63 22.28 -2.30
C GLY A 176 3.61 22.93 -3.25
N LYS A 177 3.29 22.31 -4.39
CA LYS A 177 2.19 22.77 -5.27
C LYS A 177 0.84 22.10 -5.00
N ALA A 178 0.84 20.97 -4.28
CA ALA A 178 -0.38 20.30 -3.85
C ALA A 178 -1.35 21.22 -3.07
N PRO A 179 -0.90 22.06 -2.11
CA PRO A 179 -1.77 23.03 -1.44
C PRO A 179 -2.42 24.02 -2.40
N LYS A 180 -1.69 24.56 -3.38
CA LYS A 180 -2.27 25.45 -4.40
C LYS A 180 -3.38 24.75 -5.18
N VAL A 181 -3.15 23.52 -5.61
CA VAL A 181 -4.15 22.74 -6.36
C VAL A 181 -5.38 22.42 -5.51
N ARG A 182 -5.17 22.04 -4.25
CA ARG A 182 -6.23 21.70 -3.30
C ARG A 182 -7.04 22.92 -2.88
N ASP A 183 -6.37 23.96 -2.39
CA ASP A 183 -6.97 25.07 -1.66
C ASP A 183 -7.40 26.22 -2.59
N GLU A 184 -6.66 26.49 -3.68
CA GLU A 184 -6.96 27.61 -4.60
C GLU A 184 -7.72 27.16 -5.86
N LEU A 185 -7.44 25.96 -6.39
CA LEU A 185 -7.99 25.51 -7.68
C LEU A 185 -9.18 24.55 -7.55
N ASN A 186 -9.56 24.16 -6.32
CA ASN A 186 -10.56 23.13 -6.05
C ASN A 186 -10.28 21.82 -6.82
N GLY A 187 -9.02 21.39 -6.84
CA GLY A 187 -8.58 20.19 -7.56
C GLY A 187 -9.15 18.91 -6.96
N VAL A 188 -9.33 18.85 -5.64
CA VAL A 188 -9.94 17.69 -4.95
C VAL A 188 -11.40 17.53 -5.38
N GLY A 189 -12.20 18.61 -5.31
CA GLY A 189 -13.58 18.58 -5.76
C GLY A 189 -13.69 18.19 -7.24
N SER A 190 -12.89 18.80 -8.11
CA SER A 190 -12.92 18.52 -9.55
C SER A 190 -12.61 17.06 -9.89
N LEU A 191 -11.62 16.45 -9.23
CA LEU A 191 -11.29 15.02 -9.42
C LEU A 191 -12.35 14.10 -8.80
N ASN A 192 -12.88 14.46 -7.63
CA ASN A 192 -13.91 13.69 -6.95
C ASN A 192 -15.22 13.64 -7.76
N ASP A 193 -15.67 14.79 -8.29
CA ASP A 193 -16.86 14.88 -9.13
C ASP A 193 -16.68 14.07 -10.43
N PHE A 194 -15.48 14.12 -11.03
CA PHE A 194 -15.19 13.30 -12.22
C PHE A 194 -15.17 11.79 -11.91
N LEU A 195 -14.58 11.38 -10.78
CA LEU A 195 -14.63 9.98 -10.35
C LEU A 195 -16.05 9.52 -10.02
N GLU A 196 -16.90 10.39 -9.45
CA GLU A 196 -18.30 10.08 -9.19
C GLU A 196 -19.10 9.85 -10.48
N ASP A 197 -18.82 10.67 -11.51
CA ASP A 197 -19.36 10.47 -12.84
C ASP A 197 -18.91 9.12 -13.43
N LEU A 198 -17.63 8.78 -13.34
CA LEU A 198 -17.11 7.48 -13.81
C LEU A 198 -17.71 6.30 -13.04
N ALA A 199 -17.91 6.44 -11.72
CA ALA A 199 -18.53 5.43 -10.89
C ALA A 199 -20.02 5.19 -11.26
N SER A 200 -20.65 6.13 -11.96
CA SER A 200 -22.02 6.01 -12.45
C SER A 200 -22.12 5.31 -13.82
N ASN A 201 -20.99 5.05 -14.48
CA ASN A 201 -20.96 4.32 -15.75
C ASN A 201 -21.30 2.84 -15.55
N THR A 202 -21.79 2.22 -16.63
CA THR A 202 -22.15 0.80 -16.63
C THR A 202 -20.91 -0.09 -16.55
N GLU A 203 -20.87 -0.94 -15.55
CA GLU A 203 -19.89 -2.01 -15.41
C GLU A 203 -20.17 -3.20 -16.36
N PRO A 204 -19.17 -4.02 -16.73
CA PRO A 204 -17.77 -3.98 -16.30
C PRO A 204 -16.95 -2.88 -16.97
N TYR A 205 -16.02 -2.28 -16.23
CA TYR A 205 -15.11 -1.27 -16.79
C TYR A 205 -14.07 -1.88 -17.73
N ASP A 206 -13.86 -1.23 -18.88
CA ASP A 206 -12.82 -1.56 -19.84
C ASP A 206 -11.44 -1.02 -19.39
N ASP A 207 -10.37 -1.50 -20.05
CA ASP A 207 -8.99 -1.20 -19.65
C ASP A 207 -8.68 0.30 -19.62
N ILE A 208 -9.19 1.07 -20.59
CA ILE A 208 -8.94 2.51 -20.66
C ILE A 208 -9.70 3.28 -19.58
N THR A 209 -10.93 2.87 -19.24
CA THR A 209 -11.68 3.46 -18.12
C THR A 209 -10.97 3.17 -16.81
N VAL A 210 -10.45 1.95 -16.62
CA VAL A 210 -9.64 1.62 -15.43
C VAL A 210 -8.39 2.49 -15.37
N ASP A 211 -7.67 2.66 -16.47
CA ASP A 211 -6.48 3.53 -16.53
C ASP A 211 -6.79 4.99 -16.14
N ILE A 212 -7.95 5.50 -16.54
CA ILE A 212 -8.42 6.85 -16.17
C ILE A 212 -8.77 6.93 -14.67
N ILE A 213 -9.47 5.93 -14.14
CA ILE A 213 -9.81 5.84 -12.71
C ILE A 213 -8.53 5.79 -11.86
N THR A 214 -7.57 4.94 -12.23
CA THR A 214 -6.34 4.76 -11.44
C THR A 214 -5.46 5.99 -11.51
N GLU A 215 -5.31 6.65 -12.66
CA GLU A 215 -4.58 7.93 -12.74
C GLU A 215 -5.27 9.05 -11.94
N SER A 216 -6.61 9.10 -11.92
CA SER A 216 -7.36 10.05 -11.11
C SER A 216 -7.14 9.82 -9.61
N MET A 217 -7.13 8.56 -9.15
CA MET A 217 -6.82 8.20 -7.77
C MET A 217 -5.38 8.56 -7.37
N LYS A 218 -4.40 8.33 -8.25
CA LYS A 218 -3.00 8.72 -8.01
C LYS A 218 -2.85 10.24 -7.89
N ALA A 219 -3.52 10.98 -8.77
CA ALA A 219 -3.58 12.44 -8.71
C ALA A 219 -4.21 12.94 -7.40
N LEU A 220 -5.33 12.34 -6.98
CA LEU A 220 -5.97 12.63 -5.70
C LEU A 220 -5.03 12.34 -4.51
N TYR A 221 -4.36 11.19 -4.51
CA TYR A 221 -3.39 10.85 -3.47
C TYR A 221 -2.31 11.93 -3.32
N ASN A 222 -1.72 12.39 -4.42
CA ASN A 222 -0.67 13.41 -4.37
C ASN A 222 -1.15 14.74 -3.75
N ILE A 223 -2.41 15.12 -3.96
CA ILE A 223 -2.93 16.39 -3.45
C ILE A 223 -3.52 16.32 -2.03
N ILE A 224 -3.82 15.12 -1.53
CA ILE A 224 -4.43 14.94 -0.19
C ILE A 224 -3.51 14.26 0.84
N HIS A 225 -2.41 13.62 0.44
CA HIS A 225 -1.58 12.84 1.36
C HIS A 225 -0.99 13.66 2.53
N ASP A 226 -0.89 14.98 2.38
CA ASP A 226 -0.42 15.94 3.39
C ASP A 226 -1.54 16.58 4.22
N VAL A 227 -2.82 16.33 3.87
CA VAL A 227 -4.01 16.90 4.54
C VAL A 227 -4.32 16.16 5.84
N ALA A 228 -4.03 14.86 5.90
CA ALA A 228 -4.25 14.07 7.11
C ALA A 228 -3.45 14.67 8.28
N PRO A 229 -4.08 14.92 9.44
CA PRO A 229 -3.49 15.76 10.46
C PRO A 229 -2.24 15.10 11.05
N ALA A 230 -1.07 15.64 10.69
CA ALA A 230 0.17 15.48 11.45
C ALA A 230 0.16 16.26 12.79
N LYS A 231 -0.98 16.85 13.18
CA LYS A 231 -1.12 17.68 14.38
C LYS A 231 -1.87 16.93 15.48
N LYS A 232 -1.24 16.88 16.67
CA LYS A 232 -1.90 16.58 17.93
C LYS A 232 -3.16 17.46 18.10
N PRO A 233 -4.21 16.97 18.76
CA PRO A 233 -5.45 17.69 18.96
C PRO A 233 -5.22 18.81 19.98
N THR A 234 -4.75 19.97 19.54
CA THR A 234 -4.66 21.16 20.40
C THR A 234 -5.58 22.29 20.00
N ASP A 235 -6.27 22.23 18.86
CA ASP A 235 -7.37 23.15 18.56
C ASP A 235 -8.47 22.40 17.81
N LYS A 236 -9.54 22.04 18.53
CA LYS A 236 -10.76 21.53 17.91
C LYS A 236 -11.54 22.72 17.34
N ASN A 237 -11.93 22.59 16.08
CA ASN A 237 -12.92 23.42 15.36
C ASN A 237 -12.36 24.64 14.63
N SER A 238 -11.63 24.40 13.53
CA SER A 238 -11.65 25.32 12.40
C SER A 238 -12.65 24.81 11.35
N ALA A 239 -13.42 25.70 10.70
CA ALA A 239 -14.37 25.32 9.64
C ALA A 239 -13.69 24.59 8.47
N SER A 240 -12.39 24.84 8.27
CA SER A 240 -11.57 24.15 7.27
C SER A 240 -11.40 22.66 7.57
N ASP A 241 -11.34 22.25 8.84
CA ASP A 241 -11.18 20.84 9.21
C ASP A 241 -12.45 20.03 8.90
N GLU A 242 -13.63 20.63 9.05
CA GLU A 242 -14.92 20.00 8.74
C GLU A 242 -15.13 19.86 7.22
N GLU A 243 -14.78 20.88 6.44
CA GLU A 243 -14.78 20.79 4.97
C GLU A 243 -13.80 19.72 4.46
N ASN A 244 -12.59 19.67 5.01
CA ASN A 244 -11.60 18.65 4.67
C ASN A 244 -12.10 17.24 5.02
N LEU A 245 -12.71 17.05 6.19
CA LEU A 245 -13.31 15.77 6.57
C LEU A 245 -14.42 15.34 5.60
N ASN A 246 -15.30 16.27 5.19
CA ASN A 246 -16.36 15.98 4.22
C ASN A 246 -15.79 15.50 2.87
N TYR A 247 -14.68 16.07 2.41
CA TYR A 247 -14.00 15.56 1.21
C TYR A 247 -13.46 14.13 1.41
N LEU A 248 -12.84 13.85 2.55
CA LEU A 248 -12.32 12.51 2.85
C LEU A 248 -13.42 11.45 2.97
N ILE A 249 -14.58 11.82 3.51
CA ILE A 249 -15.78 10.97 3.57
C ILE A 249 -16.26 10.64 2.15
N LYS A 250 -16.43 11.65 1.29
CA LYS A 250 -16.83 11.44 -0.13
C LYS A 250 -15.84 10.56 -0.88
N ILE A 251 -14.55 10.80 -0.71
CA ILE A 251 -13.49 9.98 -1.29
C ILE A 251 -13.62 8.53 -0.82
N THR A 252 -13.88 8.30 0.48
CA THR A 252 -14.03 6.95 1.03
C THR A 252 -15.27 6.24 0.46
N GLN A 253 -16.38 6.95 0.28
CA GLN A 253 -17.58 6.42 -0.38
C GLN A 253 -17.31 6.05 -1.85
N LEU A 254 -16.54 6.86 -2.58
CA LEU A 254 -16.13 6.53 -3.95
C LEU A 254 -15.20 5.33 -4.00
N VAL A 255 -14.19 5.28 -3.12
CA VAL A 255 -13.30 4.12 -3.01
C VAL A 255 -14.10 2.85 -2.73
N ARG A 256 -15.12 2.91 -1.87
CA ARG A 256 -16.02 1.78 -1.67
C ARG A 256 -16.67 1.31 -2.96
N LYS A 257 -17.22 2.21 -3.78
CA LYS A 257 -17.80 1.85 -5.10
C LYS A 257 -16.76 1.14 -5.98
N PHE A 258 -15.55 1.69 -6.08
CA PHE A 258 -14.48 1.11 -6.91
C PHE A 258 -13.90 -0.20 -6.37
N LEU A 259 -13.84 -0.41 -5.06
CA LEU A 259 -13.44 -1.70 -4.49
C LEU A 259 -14.44 -2.81 -4.85
N LEU A 260 -15.72 -2.47 -4.97
CA LEU A 260 -16.82 -3.39 -5.25
C LEU A 260 -17.18 -3.51 -6.74
N CYS A 261 -16.49 -2.76 -7.61
CA CYS A 261 -16.78 -2.77 -9.04
C CYS A 261 -16.32 -4.06 -9.74
N THR A 262 -16.81 -4.23 -10.95
CA THR A 262 -16.39 -5.28 -11.89
C THR A 262 -15.63 -4.69 -13.07
N THR A 263 -14.63 -5.42 -13.54
CA THR A 263 -13.74 -5.04 -14.65
C THR A 263 -13.68 -6.17 -15.67
N VAL A 264 -13.28 -5.87 -16.90
CA VAL A 264 -13.12 -6.88 -17.96
C VAL A 264 -12.08 -7.94 -17.61
N THR A 265 -11.01 -7.54 -16.92
CA THR A 265 -9.93 -8.44 -16.50
C THR A 265 -9.66 -8.33 -14.99
N GLU A 266 -9.27 -9.45 -14.37
CA GLU A 266 -8.89 -9.47 -12.94
C GLU A 266 -7.61 -8.66 -12.67
N ASP A 267 -6.67 -8.59 -13.61
CA ASP A 267 -5.47 -7.75 -13.46
C ASP A 267 -5.84 -6.26 -13.31
N LYS A 268 -6.80 -5.77 -14.11
CA LYS A 268 -7.32 -4.41 -13.97
C LYS A 268 -8.10 -4.19 -12.69
N LYS A 269 -8.81 -5.21 -12.21
CA LYS A 269 -9.46 -5.17 -10.88
C LYS A 269 -8.44 -4.95 -9.77
N TYR A 270 -7.34 -5.70 -9.79
CA TYR A 270 -6.26 -5.57 -8.82
C TYR A 270 -5.52 -4.24 -8.92
N GLU A 271 -5.45 -3.63 -10.11
CA GLU A 271 -4.94 -2.27 -10.29
C GLU A 271 -5.82 -1.23 -9.57
N ILE A 272 -7.15 -1.33 -9.69
CA ILE A 272 -8.09 -0.48 -8.94
C ILE A 272 -7.93 -0.71 -7.44
N HIS A 273 -7.87 -1.96 -6.99
CA HIS A 273 -7.71 -2.30 -5.57
C HIS A 273 -6.44 -1.70 -4.97
N SER A 274 -5.32 -1.74 -5.71
CA SER A 274 -4.05 -1.18 -5.23
C SER A 274 -4.15 0.32 -4.98
N HIS A 275 -4.64 1.10 -5.96
CA HIS A 275 -4.72 2.55 -5.84
C HIS A 275 -5.83 3.01 -4.89
N SER A 276 -6.92 2.23 -4.79
CA SER A 276 -7.96 2.41 -3.77
C SER A 276 -7.38 2.31 -2.36
N ILE A 277 -6.53 1.31 -2.11
CA ILE A 277 -5.86 1.11 -0.82
C ILE A 277 -4.85 2.23 -0.52
N ASP A 278 -4.09 2.67 -1.52
CA ASP A 278 -3.18 3.81 -1.36
C ASP A 278 -3.94 5.07 -0.98
N LEU A 279 -5.11 5.33 -1.59
CA LEU A 279 -5.96 6.46 -1.26
C LEU A 279 -6.57 6.33 0.15
N LEU A 280 -7.03 5.14 0.57
CA LEU A 280 -7.52 4.90 1.93
C LEU A 280 -6.45 5.10 3.00
N ASN A 281 -5.17 4.90 2.66
CA ASN A 281 -4.08 5.21 3.60
C ASN A 281 -3.94 6.72 3.87
N THR A 282 -4.59 7.58 3.10
CA THR A 282 -4.60 9.03 3.34
C THR A 282 -5.79 9.51 4.18
N VAL A 283 -6.87 8.72 4.32
CA VAL A 283 -8.06 9.17 5.06
C VAL A 283 -7.92 9.02 6.58
N THR A 284 -8.74 9.75 7.35
CA THR A 284 -8.78 9.70 8.82
C THR A 284 -9.64 8.54 9.32
N THR A 285 -9.55 8.23 10.61
CA THR A 285 -10.29 7.14 11.26
C THR A 285 -11.80 7.33 11.20
N ASP A 286 -12.27 8.58 11.17
CA ASP A 286 -13.69 8.94 11.12
C ASP A 286 -14.36 8.52 9.79
N CYS A 287 -13.56 8.27 8.75
CA CYS A 287 -14.06 7.88 7.43
C CYS A 287 -14.35 6.37 7.32
N TYR A 288 -13.85 5.53 8.23
CA TYR A 288 -13.90 4.08 8.06
C TYR A 288 -15.31 3.49 8.10
N ASP A 289 -16.26 4.18 8.75
CA ASP A 289 -17.66 3.72 8.81
C ASP A 289 -18.34 3.74 7.43
N GLU A 290 -17.86 4.57 6.49
CA GLU A 290 -18.35 4.61 5.11
C GLU A 290 -18.05 3.31 4.32
N LEU A 291 -17.04 2.55 4.75
CA LEU A 291 -16.68 1.27 4.14
C LEU A 291 -17.58 0.11 4.60
N ILE A 292 -18.30 0.30 5.71
CA ILE A 292 -19.12 -0.74 6.35
C ILE A 292 -20.53 -0.21 6.64
N PRO A 293 -21.34 0.13 5.64
CA PRO A 293 -22.69 0.65 5.91
C PRO A 293 -23.57 -0.42 6.58
N LEU A 294 -24.64 0.06 7.20
CA LEU A 294 -25.74 -0.79 7.65
C LEU A 294 -26.48 -1.39 6.44
N GLY A 295 -26.72 -2.70 6.44
CA GLY A 295 -27.40 -3.35 5.31
C GLY A 295 -27.78 -4.82 5.54
N CYS A 296 -28.92 -5.23 4.98
CA CYS A 296 -29.57 -6.54 5.22
C CYS A 296 -29.36 -7.63 4.15
N ASP A 297 -28.79 -7.31 2.97
CA ASP A 297 -28.73 -8.26 1.84
C ASP A 297 -27.34 -8.29 1.17
N SER A 298 -26.27 -8.49 1.94
CA SER A 298 -24.95 -8.80 1.38
C SER A 298 -24.50 -10.21 1.78
N SER A 299 -23.71 -10.87 0.93
CA SER A 299 -23.14 -12.19 1.24
C SER A 299 -22.15 -12.16 2.41
N TYR A 300 -21.67 -10.97 2.77
CA TYR A 300 -20.65 -10.75 3.80
C TYR A 300 -21.20 -9.90 4.95
N GLN A 301 -22.45 -10.15 5.36
CA GLN A 301 -23.05 -9.44 6.48
C GLN A 301 -22.42 -9.88 7.83
N PHE A 302 -22.13 -8.91 8.71
CA PHE A 302 -21.62 -9.17 10.06
C PHE A 302 -22.10 -8.10 11.05
N GLU A 303 -22.77 -8.52 12.14
CA GLU A 303 -23.36 -7.60 13.14
C GLU A 303 -24.17 -6.46 12.48
N ASP A 304 -25.04 -6.80 11.52
CA ASP A 304 -25.91 -5.90 10.72
C ASP A 304 -25.20 -4.92 9.76
N HIS A 305 -23.88 -5.06 9.57
CA HIS A 305 -23.10 -4.25 8.65
C HIS A 305 -22.62 -5.07 7.45
N ASP A 306 -22.50 -4.43 6.30
CA ASP A 306 -21.93 -5.02 5.08
C ASP A 306 -20.40 -5.00 5.12
N MET A 307 -19.76 -6.16 5.18
CA MET A 307 -18.30 -6.29 5.20
C MET A 307 -17.67 -6.55 3.83
N SER A 308 -18.42 -6.38 2.73
CA SER A 308 -17.94 -6.68 1.37
C SER A 308 -16.62 -5.98 1.03
N CYS A 309 -16.44 -4.70 1.40
CA CYS A 309 -15.18 -3.98 1.17
C CYS A 309 -14.02 -4.60 1.96
N ILE A 310 -14.26 -4.96 3.23
CA ILE A 310 -13.25 -5.57 4.10
C ILE A 310 -12.85 -6.94 3.58
N GLU A 311 -13.82 -7.72 3.08
CA GLU A 311 -13.56 -9.01 2.45
C GLU A 311 -12.75 -8.88 1.16
N VAL A 312 -13.08 -7.92 0.30
CA VAL A 312 -12.29 -7.61 -0.91
C VAL A 312 -10.85 -7.27 -0.53
N MET A 313 -10.62 -6.45 0.49
CA MET A 313 -9.27 -6.10 0.95
C MET A 313 -8.52 -7.30 1.55
N ALA A 314 -9.20 -8.19 2.27
CA ALA A 314 -8.60 -9.42 2.79
C ALA A 314 -8.21 -10.40 1.66
N ASN A 315 -9.06 -10.53 0.63
CA ASN A 315 -8.76 -11.33 -0.55
C ASN A 315 -7.62 -10.72 -1.38
N PHE A 316 -7.58 -9.39 -1.48
CA PHE A 316 -6.45 -8.69 -2.11
C PHE A 316 -5.14 -8.91 -1.35
N LEU A 317 -5.15 -8.86 -0.01
CA LEU A 317 -3.99 -9.21 0.80
C LEU A 317 -3.52 -10.65 0.49
N GLN A 318 -4.46 -11.60 0.42
CA GLN A 318 -4.14 -12.99 0.09
C GLN A 318 -3.48 -13.12 -1.29
N TYR A 319 -4.07 -12.49 -2.31
CA TYR A 319 -3.51 -12.45 -3.66
C TYR A 319 -2.09 -11.85 -3.71
N ARG A 320 -1.84 -10.76 -2.96
CA ARG A 320 -0.51 -10.12 -2.93
C ARG A 320 0.53 -10.97 -2.22
N LEU A 321 0.14 -11.71 -1.17
CA LEU A 321 1.00 -12.70 -0.52
C LEU A 321 1.36 -13.84 -1.49
N GLU A 322 0.38 -14.35 -2.24
CA GLU A 322 0.60 -15.37 -3.29
C GLU A 322 1.53 -14.88 -4.40
N CYS A 323 1.39 -13.62 -4.82
CA CYS A 323 2.28 -13.02 -5.81
C CYS A 323 3.72 -12.88 -5.28
N MET A 324 3.89 -12.53 -4.00
CA MET A 324 5.21 -12.44 -3.37
C MET A 324 5.89 -13.81 -3.28
N GLU A 325 5.17 -14.84 -2.82
CA GLU A 325 5.70 -16.20 -2.73
C GLU A 325 6.15 -16.73 -4.10
N ASN A 326 5.39 -16.40 -5.15
CA ASN A 326 5.72 -16.76 -6.53
C ASN A 326 6.70 -15.79 -7.21
N SER A 327 7.32 -14.86 -6.47
CA SER A 327 8.26 -13.84 -6.98
C SER A 327 7.71 -12.96 -8.12
N ARG A 328 6.39 -12.79 -8.21
CA ARG A 328 5.70 -11.92 -9.19
C ARG A 328 5.58 -10.48 -8.72
N ALA A 329 5.65 -10.24 -7.41
CA ALA A 329 5.56 -8.92 -6.82
C ALA A 329 6.58 -8.77 -5.67
N PRO A 330 7.14 -7.57 -5.46
CA PRO A 330 8.06 -7.35 -4.35
C PRO A 330 7.32 -7.24 -3.00
N ALA A 331 8.03 -7.56 -1.92
CA ALA A 331 7.45 -7.60 -0.56
C ALA A 331 6.84 -6.26 -0.11
N HIS A 332 7.49 -5.13 -0.43
CA HIS A 332 7.01 -3.78 -0.08
C HIS A 332 5.64 -3.45 -0.66
N SER A 333 5.23 -4.19 -1.69
CA SER A 333 3.95 -3.98 -2.35
C SER A 333 2.76 -4.44 -1.48
N ILE A 334 3.00 -5.26 -0.46
CA ILE A 334 1.98 -5.71 0.52
C ILE A 334 1.80 -4.69 1.67
N SER A 335 2.78 -3.82 1.90
CA SER A 335 2.76 -2.87 3.03
C SER A 335 1.52 -1.96 3.05
N PRO A 336 1.04 -1.38 1.92
CA PRO A 336 -0.14 -0.50 1.95
C PRO A 336 -1.41 -1.21 2.43
N VAL A 337 -1.65 -2.46 2.00
CA VAL A 337 -2.83 -3.23 2.41
C VAL A 337 -2.74 -3.64 3.89
N LEU A 338 -1.56 -4.04 4.37
CA LEU A 338 -1.36 -4.34 5.78
C LEU A 338 -1.55 -3.10 6.66
N ALA A 339 -1.05 -1.95 6.21
CA ALA A 339 -1.14 -0.68 6.95
C ALA A 339 -2.60 -0.23 7.13
N ILE A 340 -3.41 -0.25 6.06
CA ILE A 340 -4.81 0.17 6.17
C ILE A 340 -5.64 -0.83 7.00
N LEU A 341 -5.43 -2.14 6.82
CA LEU A 341 -6.12 -3.15 7.63
C LEU A 341 -5.76 -3.03 9.11
N TYR A 342 -4.49 -2.75 9.44
CA TYR A 342 -4.04 -2.49 10.80
C TYR A 342 -4.71 -1.24 11.39
N ARG A 343 -4.70 -0.12 10.66
CA ARG A 343 -5.31 1.14 11.10
C ARG A 343 -6.82 0.99 11.32
N MET A 344 -7.53 0.35 10.39
CA MET A 344 -8.97 0.11 10.54
C MET A 344 -9.27 -0.84 11.69
N ALA A 345 -8.51 -1.93 11.84
CA ALA A 345 -8.67 -2.86 12.96
C ALA A 345 -8.36 -2.21 14.32
N GLY A 346 -7.43 -1.26 14.38
CA GLY A 346 -7.12 -0.51 15.60
C GLY A 346 -8.29 0.38 16.02
N ASN A 347 -8.91 1.08 15.07
CA ASN A 347 -9.85 2.15 15.35
C ASN A 347 -11.34 1.77 15.22
N ASN A 348 -11.66 0.65 14.55
CA ASN A 348 -13.04 0.19 14.39
C ASN A 348 -13.21 -1.25 14.90
N ARG A 349 -14.06 -1.40 15.93
CA ARG A 349 -14.31 -2.68 16.61
C ARG A 349 -14.94 -3.74 15.70
N LEU A 350 -15.87 -3.34 14.83
CA LEU A 350 -16.58 -4.26 13.94
C LEU A 350 -15.62 -4.82 12.89
N ILE A 351 -14.84 -3.94 12.25
CA ILE A 351 -13.80 -4.34 11.29
C ILE A 351 -12.78 -5.27 11.94
N ARG A 352 -12.32 -4.94 13.16
CA ARG A 352 -11.38 -5.80 13.91
C ARG A 352 -11.93 -7.21 14.15
N LYS A 353 -13.18 -7.33 14.59
CA LYS A 353 -13.83 -8.64 14.83
C LYS A 353 -13.97 -9.43 13.54
N TYR A 354 -14.40 -8.79 12.46
CA TYR A 354 -14.55 -9.43 11.16
C TYR A 354 -13.20 -9.93 10.61
N LEU A 355 -12.17 -9.06 10.61
CA LEU A 355 -10.81 -9.43 10.20
C LEU A 355 -10.21 -10.52 11.10
N LYS A 356 -10.50 -10.49 12.42
CA LYS A 356 -10.07 -11.57 13.32
C LYS A 356 -10.68 -12.90 12.89
N LYS A 357 -11.98 -12.95 12.58
CA LYS A 357 -12.66 -14.14 12.08
C LYS A 357 -12.08 -14.63 10.74
N ARG A 358 -11.74 -13.70 9.83
CA ARG A 358 -11.22 -14.03 8.48
C ARG A 358 -9.75 -14.45 8.45
N ILE A 359 -8.89 -13.79 9.24
CA ILE A 359 -7.43 -14.01 9.24
C ILE A 359 -7.02 -15.03 10.30
N LEU A 360 -7.64 -14.99 11.48
CA LEU A 360 -7.30 -15.86 12.63
C LEU A 360 -8.56 -16.53 13.19
N PRO A 361 -9.23 -17.40 12.39
CA PRO A 361 -10.43 -18.11 12.82
C PRO A 361 -10.17 -18.93 14.09
N PRO A 362 -11.20 -19.25 14.90
CA PRO A 362 -11.04 -20.14 16.05
C PRO A 362 -10.33 -21.44 15.68
N LEU A 363 -9.25 -21.78 16.39
CA LEU A 363 -8.41 -22.93 16.07
C LEU A 363 -9.18 -24.23 16.31
N THR A 364 -9.07 -25.17 15.38
CA THR A 364 -9.55 -26.55 15.52
C THR A 364 -8.38 -27.50 15.73
N LYS A 365 -8.67 -28.79 15.97
CA LYS A 365 -7.59 -29.79 16.13
C LYS A 365 -6.75 -29.94 14.86
N THR A 366 -7.35 -29.80 13.67
CA THR A 366 -6.63 -29.92 12.40
C THR A 366 -5.65 -28.77 12.17
N ASP A 367 -5.96 -27.58 12.68
CA ASP A 367 -5.12 -26.38 12.56
C ASP A 367 -3.85 -26.40 13.43
N LEU A 368 -3.73 -27.42 14.29
CA LEU A 368 -2.63 -27.62 15.24
C LEU A 368 -1.76 -28.83 14.89
N VAL A 369 -2.04 -29.55 13.78
CA VAL A 369 -1.26 -30.71 13.34
C VAL A 369 0.11 -30.29 12.79
N GLU A 370 0.17 -29.13 12.15
CA GLU A 370 1.38 -28.56 11.57
C GLU A 370 1.74 -27.24 12.26
N ARG A 371 2.97 -26.77 12.05
CA ARG A 371 3.43 -25.50 12.59
C ARG A 371 2.60 -24.31 12.08
N PRO A 372 2.40 -23.24 12.88
CA PRO A 372 1.61 -22.09 12.47
C PRO A 372 2.05 -21.45 11.15
N GLU A 373 3.35 -21.44 10.83
CA GLU A 373 3.91 -20.89 9.60
C GLU A 373 3.79 -21.79 8.36
N ILE A 374 3.34 -23.04 8.51
CA ILE A 374 3.21 -24.01 7.41
C ILE A 374 1.75 -24.11 6.97
N GLY A 375 1.49 -23.84 5.69
CA GLY A 375 0.16 -23.98 5.08
C GLY A 375 -0.17 -22.86 4.10
N THR A 376 -1.36 -22.91 3.53
CA THR A 376 -1.80 -21.99 2.46
C THR A 376 -2.79 -20.92 2.93
N THR A 377 -3.26 -21.00 4.18
CA THR A 377 -4.23 -20.04 4.73
C THR A 377 -3.58 -18.68 4.98
N LEU A 378 -4.39 -17.62 5.11
CA LEU A 378 -3.91 -16.29 5.50
C LEU A 378 -3.13 -16.32 6.82
N ARG A 379 -3.61 -17.06 7.83
CA ARG A 379 -2.89 -17.26 9.09
C ARG A 379 -1.48 -17.78 8.84
N ASN A 380 -1.34 -18.84 8.04
CA ASN A 380 -0.06 -19.49 7.83
C ASN A 380 0.93 -18.57 7.11
N ARG A 381 0.49 -17.96 6.01
CA ARG A 381 1.30 -17.02 5.22
C ARG A 381 1.76 -15.83 6.06
N MET A 382 0.87 -15.28 6.90
CA MET A 382 1.22 -14.19 7.81
C MET A 382 2.19 -14.66 8.92
N CYS A 383 2.01 -15.86 9.49
CA CYS A 383 2.94 -16.40 10.48
C CYS A 383 4.35 -16.62 9.89
N ALA A 384 4.46 -17.12 8.66
CA ALA A 384 5.73 -17.30 7.96
C ALA A 384 6.50 -15.99 7.76
N LEU A 385 5.79 -14.86 7.61
CA LEU A 385 6.41 -13.55 7.46
C LEU A 385 6.97 -12.97 8.78
N LEU A 386 6.55 -13.47 9.94
CA LEU A 386 7.02 -12.98 11.25
C LEU A 386 8.51 -13.23 11.48
N THR A 387 9.08 -14.23 10.80
CA THR A 387 10.50 -14.62 10.91
C THR A 387 11.27 -14.42 9.60
N SER A 388 10.62 -13.89 8.57
CA SER A 388 11.20 -13.65 7.25
C SER A 388 11.98 -12.32 7.18
N PRO A 389 13.13 -12.25 6.48
CA PRO A 389 13.91 -11.01 6.29
C PRO A 389 13.28 -10.05 5.25
N SER A 390 11.97 -10.12 5.04
CA SER A 390 11.24 -9.44 3.97
C SER A 390 11.05 -7.92 4.16
N GLY A 391 11.42 -7.38 5.32
CA GLY A 391 11.25 -5.96 5.66
C GLY A 391 9.80 -5.54 5.97
N ILE A 392 8.84 -6.46 5.88
CA ILE A 392 7.41 -6.22 6.19
C ILE A 392 6.95 -6.87 7.50
N THR A 393 7.89 -7.50 8.23
CA THR A 393 7.65 -8.22 9.48
C THR A 393 6.89 -7.38 10.51
N GLU A 394 7.26 -6.11 10.66
CA GLU A 394 6.62 -5.21 11.62
C GLU A 394 5.14 -4.93 11.26
N PHE A 395 4.83 -4.71 9.98
CA PHE A 395 3.45 -4.50 9.51
C PHE A 395 2.57 -5.72 9.78
N VAL A 396 3.08 -6.92 9.48
CA VAL A 396 2.40 -8.19 9.73
C VAL A 396 2.16 -8.38 11.23
N ALA A 397 3.19 -8.18 12.04
CA ALA A 397 3.15 -8.35 13.48
C ALA A 397 2.18 -7.36 14.16
N ASN A 398 2.14 -6.11 13.68
CA ASN A 398 1.22 -5.08 14.14
C ASN A 398 -0.23 -5.44 13.87
N LEU A 399 -0.56 -5.87 12.65
CA LEU A 399 -1.92 -6.32 12.30
C LEU A 399 -2.36 -7.49 13.17
N LEU A 400 -1.53 -8.55 13.26
CA LEU A 400 -1.88 -9.73 14.07
C LEU A 400 -2.08 -9.40 15.56
N PHE A 401 -1.26 -8.51 16.11
CA PHE A 401 -1.34 -8.12 17.52
C PHE A 401 -2.63 -7.33 17.83
N VAL A 402 -3.00 -6.37 16.97
CA VAL A 402 -4.27 -5.62 17.12
C VAL A 402 -5.48 -6.52 16.96
N LEU A 403 -5.48 -7.46 16.01
CA LEU A 403 -6.56 -8.46 15.91
C LEU A 403 -6.68 -9.30 17.20
N CYS A 404 -5.56 -9.54 17.88
CA CYS A 404 -5.49 -10.22 19.16
C CYS A 404 -5.78 -9.30 20.37
N LYS A 405 -6.41 -8.14 20.17
CA LYS A 405 -6.68 -7.13 21.22
C LYS A 405 -5.42 -6.79 22.03
N GLU A 406 -4.28 -6.74 21.34
CA GLU A 406 -2.95 -6.48 21.93
C GLU A 406 -2.60 -7.37 23.12
N SER A 407 -3.10 -8.61 23.10
CA SER A 407 -2.85 -9.60 24.15
C SER A 407 -1.77 -10.57 23.72
N VAL A 408 -0.68 -10.63 24.51
CA VAL A 408 0.44 -11.56 24.26
C VAL A 408 -0.07 -13.01 24.21
N ASN A 409 -0.87 -13.42 25.19
CA ASN A 409 -1.40 -14.78 25.26
C ASN A 409 -2.24 -15.16 24.04
N ARG A 410 -3.07 -14.23 23.55
CA ARG A 410 -3.86 -14.48 22.33
C ARG A 410 -2.96 -14.57 21.11
N MET A 411 -1.99 -13.67 20.97
CA MET A 411 -1.06 -13.72 19.84
C MET A 411 -0.29 -15.05 19.82
N VAL A 412 0.32 -15.42 20.95
CA VAL A 412 1.08 -16.67 21.12
C VAL A 412 0.23 -17.89 20.78
N LYS A 413 -1.05 -17.94 21.22
CA LYS A 413 -1.97 -19.02 20.84
C LYS A 413 -2.06 -19.23 19.32
N TYR A 414 -2.07 -18.15 18.54
CA TYR A 414 -2.26 -18.24 17.09
C TYR A 414 -0.95 -18.40 16.31
N THR A 415 0.15 -17.84 16.81
CA THR A 415 1.42 -17.77 16.06
C THR A 415 2.50 -18.70 16.60
N GLY A 416 2.38 -19.18 17.84
CA GLY A 416 3.50 -19.73 18.61
C GLY A 416 4.40 -18.62 19.15
N TYR A 417 5.00 -18.85 20.33
CA TYR A 417 5.88 -17.86 20.97
C TYR A 417 7.13 -17.58 20.13
N GLY A 418 7.71 -18.60 19.48
CA GLY A 418 8.90 -18.44 18.64
C GLY A 418 8.73 -17.42 17.51
N ASN A 419 7.61 -17.50 16.79
CA ASN A 419 7.28 -16.53 15.73
C ASN A 419 6.95 -15.14 16.28
N ALA A 420 6.31 -15.05 17.46
CA ALA A 420 5.95 -13.78 18.09
C ALA A 420 7.12 -13.09 18.81
N ALA A 421 8.18 -13.82 19.18
CA ALA A 421 9.24 -13.36 20.07
C ALA A 421 9.91 -12.07 19.58
N GLY A 422 10.12 -11.91 18.27
CA GLY A 422 10.71 -10.68 17.70
C GLY A 422 9.89 -9.43 18.00
N LEU A 423 8.56 -9.50 17.83
CA LEU A 423 7.65 -8.41 18.17
C LEU A 423 7.58 -8.18 19.69
N LEU A 424 7.49 -9.26 20.46
CA LEU A 424 7.37 -9.16 21.91
C LEU A 424 8.63 -8.55 22.53
N ALA A 425 9.81 -8.87 21.98
CA ALA A 425 11.07 -8.27 22.37
C ALA A 425 11.12 -6.77 22.05
N SER A 426 10.75 -6.38 20.83
CA SER A 426 10.77 -4.96 20.43
C SER A 426 9.80 -4.09 21.23
N ARG A 427 8.71 -4.69 21.75
CA ARG A 427 7.72 -4.02 22.61
C ARG A 427 7.96 -4.19 24.12
N GLY A 428 8.99 -4.92 24.54
CA GLY A 428 9.24 -5.19 25.97
C GLY A 428 8.18 -6.07 26.64
N LEU A 429 7.44 -6.87 25.87
CA LEU A 429 6.32 -7.72 26.31
C LEU A 429 6.70 -9.22 26.44
N MET A 430 8.00 -9.54 26.50
CA MET A 430 8.50 -10.91 26.57
C MET A 430 8.05 -11.68 27.83
N LEU A 431 7.80 -10.97 28.93
CA LEU A 431 7.31 -11.56 30.19
C LEU A 431 5.78 -11.70 30.22
N GLY A 432 5.11 -11.52 29.07
CA GLY A 432 3.66 -11.49 28.97
C GLY A 432 3.08 -10.11 29.26
N GLY A 433 1.75 -10.04 29.26
CA GLY A 433 0.99 -8.81 29.49
C GLY A 433 0.02 -8.47 28.36
N ARG A 434 -0.43 -7.22 28.38
CA ARG A 434 -1.19 -6.59 27.31
C ARG A 434 -0.47 -5.32 26.89
N GLY A 435 -0.65 -4.92 25.63
CA GLY A 435 -0.29 -3.59 25.14
C GLY A 435 -1.12 -2.50 25.82
N ASN A 436 -1.41 -1.40 25.12
CA ASN A 436 -2.10 -0.27 25.72
C ASN A 436 -3.50 -0.71 26.21
N SER A 437 -3.71 -0.73 27.53
CA SER A 437 -4.81 -1.47 28.17
C SER A 437 -6.17 -0.78 28.12
N ASP A 438 -6.19 0.50 27.75
CA ASP A 438 -7.33 1.38 28.03
C ASP A 438 -8.43 1.30 26.97
N ASP A 439 -8.13 0.78 25.77
CA ASP A 439 -9.06 0.77 24.62
C ASP A 439 -9.84 -0.55 24.44
N TYR A 440 -9.57 -1.59 25.24
CA TYR A 440 -10.16 -2.92 25.05
C TYR A 440 -10.95 -3.38 26.27
N SER A 441 -12.23 -3.72 26.06
CA SER A 441 -13.06 -4.32 27.12
C SER A 441 -12.45 -5.64 27.62
N SER A 442 -12.40 -5.79 28.94
CA SER A 442 -11.86 -6.98 29.63
C SER A 442 -12.72 -8.24 29.43
N THR A 443 -13.93 -8.09 28.89
CA THR A 443 -14.82 -9.20 28.53
C THR A 443 -14.20 -10.04 27.42
N SER A 444 -13.70 -11.21 27.82
CA SER A 444 -13.15 -12.23 26.94
C SER A 444 -14.27 -12.89 26.16
N ASP A 445 -14.37 -12.63 24.86
CA ASP A 445 -14.85 -13.64 23.94
C ASP A 445 -13.91 -14.83 24.08
N ASP A 446 -14.33 -15.86 24.80
CA ASP A 446 -13.67 -17.16 24.81
C ASP A 446 -13.80 -17.73 23.39
N SER A 447 -12.74 -17.57 22.61
CA SER A 447 -12.68 -18.05 21.22
C SER A 447 -12.08 -19.45 21.14
N ASP A 448 -12.03 -20.17 22.26
CA ASP A 448 -11.57 -21.56 22.32
C ASP A 448 -12.71 -22.45 21.83
N THR A 449 -12.46 -23.19 20.75
CA THR A 449 -13.35 -24.27 20.32
C THR A 449 -13.26 -25.42 21.33
N GLU A 450 -14.29 -26.24 21.42
CA GLU A 450 -14.26 -27.42 22.29
C GLU A 450 -13.11 -28.37 21.89
N GLU A 451 -12.86 -28.54 20.58
CA GLU A 451 -11.71 -29.29 20.07
C GLU A 451 -10.36 -28.73 20.53
N TYR A 452 -10.20 -27.40 20.57
CA TYR A 452 -8.98 -26.76 21.04
C TYR A 452 -8.76 -27.02 22.54
N LYS A 453 -9.84 -26.95 23.35
CA LYS A 453 -9.76 -27.15 24.81
C LYS A 453 -9.27 -28.56 25.15
N GLU A 454 -9.71 -29.57 24.40
CA GLU A 454 -9.28 -30.96 24.58
C GLU A 454 -7.77 -31.12 24.43
N VAL A 455 -7.18 -30.48 23.41
CA VAL A 455 -5.77 -30.70 23.05
C VAL A 455 -4.82 -29.62 23.59
N ARG A 456 -5.33 -28.58 24.25
CA ARG A 456 -4.56 -27.42 24.74
C ARG A 456 -3.32 -27.82 25.56
N HIS A 457 -3.45 -28.85 26.39
CA HIS A 457 -2.37 -29.34 27.25
C HIS A 457 -1.23 -30.05 26.50
N LEU A 458 -1.46 -30.44 25.24
CA LEU A 458 -0.49 -31.12 24.38
C LEU A 458 0.23 -30.16 23.43
N ILE A 459 -0.18 -28.89 23.38
CA ILE A 459 0.40 -27.89 22.48
C ILE A 459 1.73 -27.43 23.06
N ASN A 460 2.76 -27.39 22.22
CA ASN A 460 4.01 -26.75 22.57
C ASN A 460 3.84 -25.22 22.47
N ASP A 461 3.87 -24.49 23.58
CA ASP A 461 3.68 -23.02 23.59
C ASP A 461 4.72 -22.25 22.75
N VAL A 462 5.92 -22.82 22.58
CA VAL A 462 7.00 -22.20 21.80
C VAL A 462 6.74 -22.34 20.31
N GLU A 463 6.44 -23.56 19.86
CA GLU A 463 6.26 -23.86 18.43
C GLU A 463 4.81 -23.66 17.94
N GLY A 464 3.82 -23.65 18.85
CA GLY A 464 2.41 -23.37 18.54
C GLY A 464 1.63 -24.51 17.87
N TRP A 465 2.08 -25.77 17.98
CA TRP A 465 1.45 -26.95 17.36
C TRP A 465 1.53 -28.19 18.28
N LEU A 466 0.78 -29.24 17.92
CA LEU A 466 0.73 -30.51 18.64
C LEU A 466 2.00 -31.31 18.35
N GLN A 467 2.91 -31.33 19.32
CA GLN A 467 4.11 -32.14 19.20
C GLN A 467 3.73 -33.62 19.33
N PRO A 468 4.14 -34.50 18.40
CA PRO A 468 4.01 -35.93 18.62
C PRO A 468 4.76 -36.30 19.90
N GLU A 469 4.20 -37.23 20.68
CA GLU A 469 4.85 -37.73 21.90
C GLU A 469 6.27 -38.17 21.54
N ARG A 470 7.26 -37.47 22.11
CA ARG A 470 8.65 -37.85 21.93
C ARG A 470 8.88 -39.13 22.73
N PRO A 471 9.62 -40.11 22.17
CA PRO A 471 10.05 -41.25 22.97
C PRO A 471 10.80 -40.74 24.21
N PRO A 472 10.65 -41.37 25.39
CA PRO A 472 11.37 -40.97 26.58
C PRO A 472 12.86 -40.79 26.27
N PRO A 473 13.51 -39.69 26.70
CA PRO A 473 14.91 -39.40 26.33
C PRO A 473 15.90 -40.53 26.65
N CYS A 474 15.55 -41.39 27.59
CA CYS A 474 16.36 -42.53 28.04
C CYS A 474 15.96 -43.87 27.38
N GLU A 475 15.03 -43.87 26.43
CA GLU A 475 14.61 -45.07 25.71
C GLU A 475 15.76 -45.58 24.84
N GLY A 476 16.07 -46.88 24.95
CA GLY A 476 17.20 -47.50 24.24
C GLY A 476 18.59 -47.27 24.89
N MET A 477 18.68 -46.51 25.98
CA MET A 477 19.91 -46.37 26.76
C MET A 477 20.06 -47.49 27.80
N THR A 478 21.28 -48.03 27.96
CA THR A 478 21.59 -48.91 29.10
C THR A 478 21.61 -48.11 30.41
N ASP A 479 21.53 -48.78 31.55
CA ASP A 479 21.53 -48.10 32.84
C ASP A 479 22.86 -47.37 33.10
N GLU A 480 23.99 -47.90 32.62
CA GLU A 480 25.27 -47.18 32.72
C GLU A 480 25.29 -45.90 31.86
N GLN A 481 24.65 -45.91 30.68
CA GLN A 481 24.55 -44.73 29.83
C GLN A 481 23.66 -43.66 30.45
N LYS A 482 22.56 -44.05 31.10
CA LYS A 482 21.70 -43.14 31.84
C LYS A 482 22.45 -42.49 33.00
N GLU A 483 23.22 -43.27 33.78
CA GLU A 483 24.04 -42.75 34.87
C GLU A 483 25.12 -41.79 34.35
N TYR A 484 25.77 -42.11 33.24
CA TYR A 484 26.78 -41.26 32.62
C TYR A 484 26.22 -39.90 32.18
N GLU A 485 25.10 -39.89 31.46
CA GLU A 485 24.44 -38.63 31.04
C GLU A 485 23.87 -37.85 32.23
N ALA A 486 23.37 -38.54 33.26
CA ALA A 486 22.95 -37.90 34.51
C ALA A 486 24.13 -37.19 35.20
N MET A 487 25.29 -37.84 35.27
CA MET A 487 26.49 -37.25 35.87
C MET A 487 27.00 -36.04 35.06
N LYS A 488 26.90 -36.12 33.73
CA LYS A 488 27.22 -34.99 32.83
C LYS A 488 26.26 -33.81 33.02
N LEU A 489 24.97 -34.07 33.21
CA LEU A 489 23.98 -33.04 33.53
C LEU A 489 24.28 -32.38 34.88
N VAL A 490 24.60 -33.17 35.91
CA VAL A 490 25.02 -32.65 37.23
C VAL A 490 26.25 -31.76 37.09
N GLN A 491 27.25 -32.19 36.32
CA GLN A 491 28.44 -31.37 36.05
C GLN A 491 28.10 -30.06 35.32
N ALA A 492 27.18 -30.10 34.35
CA ALA A 492 26.74 -28.90 33.65
C ALA A 492 26.01 -27.92 34.58
N ILE A 493 25.12 -28.42 35.45
CA ILE A 493 24.42 -27.62 36.47
C ILE A 493 25.43 -27.00 37.45
N ASP A 494 26.37 -27.79 37.97
CA ASP A 494 27.43 -27.31 38.86
C ASP A 494 28.29 -26.22 38.18
N GLN A 495 28.65 -26.39 36.91
CA GLN A 495 29.37 -25.37 36.14
C GLN A 495 28.58 -24.07 35.98
N LEU A 496 27.28 -24.15 35.67
CA LEU A 496 26.42 -22.97 35.53
C LEU A 496 26.22 -22.26 36.88
N GLN A 497 26.06 -23.02 37.95
CA GLN A 497 25.91 -22.48 39.31
C GLN A 497 27.19 -21.79 39.79
N ARG A 498 28.38 -22.39 39.58
CA ARG A 498 29.68 -21.78 39.91
C ARG A 498 29.95 -20.50 39.13
N ARG A 499 29.40 -20.38 37.92
CA ARG A 499 29.48 -19.16 37.10
C ARG A 499 28.40 -18.12 37.45
N ASN A 500 27.57 -18.38 38.47
CA ASN A 500 26.43 -17.55 38.86
C ASN A 500 25.43 -17.30 37.71
N ILE A 501 25.35 -18.21 36.73
CA ILE A 501 24.38 -18.13 35.63
C ILE A 501 23.00 -18.61 36.11
N ILE A 502 22.97 -19.62 36.98
CA ILE A 502 21.76 -20.14 37.62
C ILE A 502 21.92 -20.16 39.14
N GLN A 503 20.86 -19.89 39.88
CA GLN A 503 20.82 -19.98 41.33
C GLN A 503 19.57 -20.74 41.79
N PRO A 504 19.69 -21.68 42.76
CA PRO A 504 18.52 -22.30 43.38
C PRO A 504 17.65 -21.23 44.04
N CYS A 505 16.33 -21.30 43.86
CA CYS A 505 15.39 -20.34 44.44
C CYS A 505 14.20 -21.02 45.13
N LEU A 506 13.65 -20.34 46.14
CA LEU A 506 12.39 -20.66 46.81
C LEU A 506 11.31 -19.68 46.35
N ILE A 507 10.08 -20.15 46.22
CA ILE A 507 8.94 -19.26 45.97
C ILE A 507 8.47 -18.69 47.32
N SER A 508 8.57 -17.38 47.49
CA SER A 508 8.07 -16.68 48.69
C SER A 508 6.54 -16.71 48.75
N GLY A 509 5.96 -16.35 49.91
CA GLY A 509 4.50 -16.22 50.09
C GLY A 509 3.83 -15.24 49.11
N ASP A 510 4.61 -14.31 48.56
CA ASP A 510 4.18 -13.34 47.54
C ASP A 510 4.34 -13.87 46.09
N GLY A 511 4.66 -15.15 45.90
CA GLY A 511 4.78 -15.80 44.59
C GLY A 511 6.05 -15.47 43.80
N LYS A 512 6.98 -14.70 44.35
CA LYS A 512 8.26 -14.34 43.69
C LYS A 512 9.39 -15.30 44.05
N PRO A 513 10.29 -15.64 43.11
CA PRO A 513 11.46 -16.46 43.37
C PRO A 513 12.51 -15.67 44.19
N VAL A 514 12.99 -16.27 45.28
CA VAL A 514 14.02 -15.72 46.17
C VAL A 514 15.20 -16.70 46.21
N PRO A 515 16.45 -16.25 46.05
CA PRO A 515 17.60 -17.15 46.03
C PRO A 515 17.79 -17.86 47.37
N ILE A 516 18.23 -19.11 47.29
CA ILE A 516 18.51 -19.97 48.45
C ILE A 516 19.99 -19.88 48.79
N GLU A 517 20.31 -19.61 50.04
CA GLU A 517 21.70 -19.55 50.52
C GLU A 517 22.25 -20.93 50.87
N HIS A 518 21.39 -21.89 51.26
CA HIS A 518 21.81 -23.23 51.67
C HIS A 518 20.77 -24.30 51.31
N ILE A 519 21.22 -25.45 50.78
CA ILE A 519 20.38 -26.56 50.28
C ILE A 519 19.38 -27.08 51.33
N LEU A 520 19.71 -26.99 52.62
CA LEU A 520 18.82 -27.37 53.72
C LEU A 520 17.50 -26.57 53.75
N GLN A 521 17.46 -25.37 53.16
CA GLN A 521 16.24 -24.57 53.05
C GLN A 521 15.21 -25.22 52.09
N LEU A 522 15.62 -26.15 51.22
CA LEU A 522 14.73 -26.93 50.36
C LEU A 522 14.06 -28.10 51.10
N GLN A 523 14.66 -28.61 52.18
CA GLN A 523 14.20 -29.81 52.88
C GLN A 523 13.09 -29.53 53.92
N GLY A 524 12.74 -28.25 54.14
CA GLY A 524 11.76 -27.83 55.15
C GLY A 524 10.29 -27.91 54.77
N ARG A 525 9.94 -28.29 53.53
CA ARG A 525 8.54 -28.42 53.08
C ARG A 525 8.35 -29.57 52.08
N GLY A 526 8.23 -30.79 52.59
CA GLY A 526 7.58 -31.89 51.87
C GLY A 526 6.03 -31.75 51.91
N PRO A 527 5.30 -32.33 50.96
CA PRO A 527 3.87 -32.09 50.78
C PRO A 527 3.02 -32.76 51.87
N GLN A 528 2.42 -31.96 52.76
CA GLN A 528 1.19 -32.35 53.46
C GLN A 528 0.00 -32.02 52.55
N GLN A 529 -0.28 -32.85 51.55
CA GLN A 529 -1.54 -32.83 50.82
C GLN A 529 -1.70 -34.13 50.02
N ALA A 530 -2.16 -35.19 50.70
CA ALA A 530 -2.96 -36.26 50.10
C ALA A 530 -3.65 -37.04 51.23
N PHE A 531 -4.93 -37.34 51.03
CA PHE A 531 -5.82 -38.16 51.87
C PHE A 531 -6.55 -37.46 53.04
N ASN A 532 -7.46 -36.53 52.71
CA ASN A 532 -8.76 -36.52 53.36
C ASN A 532 -9.67 -37.51 52.60
N ASN A 533 -9.60 -38.79 52.97
CA ASN A 533 -10.75 -39.67 52.81
C ASN A 533 -11.43 -39.74 54.17
N HIS A 534 -12.72 -39.43 54.17
CA HIS A 534 -13.66 -39.91 55.16
C HIS A 534 -13.37 -41.38 55.48
N ASP A 535 -13.25 -41.71 56.76
CA ASP A 535 -14.14 -42.70 57.36
C ASP A 535 -14.19 -42.51 58.88
N SER A 536 -15.43 -42.35 59.33
CA SER A 536 -15.98 -42.60 60.65
C SER A 536 -15.45 -43.89 61.29
N ASP A 537 -15.10 -43.83 62.58
CA ASP A 537 -15.56 -44.81 63.57
C ASP A 537 -15.30 -44.29 65.00
N SER A 538 -16.40 -44.26 65.78
CA SER A 538 -16.61 -44.62 67.21
C SER A 538 -15.35 -44.87 68.07
N ASP A 539 -15.18 -44.39 69.30
CA ASP A 539 -16.10 -44.10 70.42
C ASP A 539 -15.66 -42.85 71.22
#